data_AF-A0A7X2FUC1-F1
#
_entry.id   AF-A0A7X2FUC1-F1
#
_cell.length_a   1.000
_cell.length_b   1.000
_cell.length_c   1.000
_cell.angle_alpha   90.00
_cell.angle_beta   90.00
_cell.angle_gamma   90.00
#
_symmetry.space_group_name_H-M   'P 1'
#
loop_
_entity.id
_entity.type
_entity.pdbx_description
1 polymer ?
#
loop_
_entity_poly.entity_id
_entity_poly.type
_entity_poly.pdbx_seq_one_letter_code
_entity_poly.pdbx_strand_id
1 'polypeptide(L)'
;MVIRSAMLSAFPVLYLWLPEIRDSGQLLSLNRASNRHFANCLPFFWMAFPQCGLALKVVSNPPGMIASRSKCLQEDTTMKIATLNYEGAPRLGLLSDDEALIHIAPSGWSYLETVLAGDRVSELADACRGSGLTIQTDQAELLPVVTAPKRIVCIGRNYPKIHPVDGELPPPTDIGLFMKLPGVLIGHGAPLKKPSESDTYDYEGEITLIIGKKTGKLDPKDAWSVVAGITAMNDGSVRGWQKHSVDAGKNFRQSGSLGPWMTTLDAMPQPSGDWRILTKVNGEVAQDGPASDMYFDIPTILAYITSFTDLEPGDVISTGSPEGSGGGRTPQRFLKNGDEVAVTITGVGTLKNRVVAG
;
A
#
# COMPACT_ATOMS: atom_id res chain seq x y z
N MET A 1 -50.82 2.46 34.41
CA MET A 1 -50.70 0.99 34.31
C MET A 1 -49.94 0.74 33.02
N VAL A 2 -48.61 0.62 33.01
CA VAL A 2 -47.83 -0.55 33.45
C VAL A 2 -46.48 -0.08 34.03
N ILE A 3 -46.08 -0.78 35.08
CA ILE A 3 -44.92 -0.57 35.95
C ILE A 3 -43.71 -1.31 35.37
N ARG A 4 -42.53 -0.67 35.42
CA ARG A 4 -41.21 -1.31 35.31
C ARG A 4 -40.97 -2.18 36.55
N SER A 5 -40.56 -3.44 36.38
CA SER A 5 -39.81 -4.14 37.42
C SER A 5 -38.78 -5.09 36.82
N ALA A 6 -37.58 -5.00 37.37
CA ALA A 6 -36.40 -5.75 37.02
C ALA A 6 -36.44 -7.16 37.64
N MET A 7 -35.92 -8.15 36.92
CA MET A 7 -35.51 -9.43 37.49
C MET A 7 -33.99 -9.55 37.40
N LEU A 8 -33.36 -9.60 38.56
CA LEU A 8 -31.99 -10.00 38.80
C LEU A 8 -31.91 -11.54 38.76
N SER A 9 -30.98 -12.07 37.97
CA SER A 9 -30.55 -13.47 38.05
C SER A 9 -29.06 -13.52 38.39
N ALA A 10 -28.76 -14.11 39.54
CA ALA A 10 -27.43 -14.41 40.05
C ALA A 10 -26.76 -15.56 39.28
N PHE A 11 -25.42 -15.59 39.23
CA PHE A 11 -24.52 -16.77 39.27
C PHE A 11 -23.04 -16.29 39.19
N PRO A 12 -22.04 -17.09 39.61
CA PRO A 12 -21.19 -16.73 40.74
C PRO A 12 -19.76 -16.26 40.38
N VAL A 13 -19.18 -15.60 41.38
CA VAL A 13 -17.79 -15.12 41.49
C VAL A 13 -16.82 -16.31 41.56
N LEU A 14 -15.84 -16.36 40.66
CA LEU A 14 -14.69 -17.25 40.76
C LEU A 14 -13.50 -16.46 41.34
N TYR A 15 -13.13 -16.79 42.57
CA TYR A 15 -11.90 -16.31 43.21
C TYR A 15 -10.71 -17.06 42.60
N LEU A 16 -9.75 -16.35 42.01
CA LEU A 16 -8.40 -16.86 41.77
C LEU A 16 -7.42 -16.13 42.69
N TRP A 17 -6.77 -16.94 43.49
CA TRP A 17 -5.79 -16.60 44.51
C TRP A 17 -4.43 -16.40 43.82
N LEU A 18 -3.87 -15.19 43.92
CA LEU A 18 -2.47 -14.89 43.59
C LEU A 18 -1.78 -14.45 44.89
N PRO A 19 -0.66 -15.07 45.28
CA PRO A 19 0.08 -14.61 46.45
C PRO A 19 0.90 -13.36 46.11
N GLU A 20 0.72 -12.32 46.91
CA GLU A 20 1.59 -11.15 47.02
C GLU A 20 3.01 -11.60 47.44
N ILE A 21 4.02 -11.13 46.71
CA ILE A 21 5.38 -10.99 47.22
C ILE A 21 5.64 -9.49 47.35
N ARG A 22 5.74 -9.02 48.59
CA ARG A 22 6.24 -7.69 48.96
C ARG A 22 7.71 -7.77 49.35
N ASP A 23 8.39 -6.67 49.04
CA ASP A 23 9.60 -6.11 49.62
C ASP A 23 10.94 -6.85 49.50
N SER A 24 11.84 -6.26 48.72
CA SER A 24 13.01 -5.60 49.31
C SER A 24 13.71 -4.71 48.28
N GLY A 25 13.78 -3.42 48.60
CA GLY A 25 14.61 -2.48 47.88
C GLY A 25 16.09 -2.71 48.16
N GLN A 26 16.93 -2.48 47.15
CA GLN A 26 18.24 -1.88 47.36
C GLN A 26 18.70 -1.18 46.08
N LEU A 27 18.70 0.15 46.16
CA LEU A 27 19.51 1.04 45.34
C LEU A 27 20.99 0.79 45.68
N LEU A 28 21.80 0.51 44.66
CA LEU A 28 23.23 0.78 44.68
C LEU A 28 23.64 1.35 43.32
N SER A 29 23.96 2.64 43.33
CA SER A 29 24.73 3.32 42.30
C SER A 29 26.21 3.03 42.51
N LEU A 30 26.99 2.95 41.41
CA LEU A 30 28.33 3.55 41.27
C LEU A 30 28.94 3.26 39.88
N ASN A 31 28.96 4.30 39.06
CA ASN A 31 30.06 4.84 38.24
C ASN A 31 31.15 3.95 37.59
N ARG A 32 31.23 4.16 36.27
CA ARG A 32 32.37 4.58 35.41
C ARG A 32 33.65 3.73 35.27
N ALA A 33 34.01 3.61 33.98
CA ALA A 33 35.35 3.64 33.37
C ALA A 33 36.19 2.35 33.52
N SER A 34 37.03 1.92 32.57
CA SER A 34 37.33 2.32 31.19
C SER A 34 38.40 1.33 30.67
N ASN A 35 38.26 0.92 29.40
CA ASN A 35 39.30 0.75 28.38
C ASN A 35 40.61 -0.06 28.58
N ARG A 36 40.95 -0.76 27.47
CA ARG A 36 42.28 -1.21 26.96
C ARG A 36 42.86 -2.49 27.59
N HIS A 37 43.59 -3.36 26.90
CA HIS A 37 43.88 -3.70 25.48
C HIS A 37 44.84 -4.91 25.54
N PHE A 38 44.79 -5.82 24.55
CA PHE A 38 45.85 -6.74 24.09
C PHE A 38 46.52 -7.73 25.06
N ALA A 39 46.48 -9.02 24.74
CA ALA A 39 47.60 -9.70 24.05
C ALA A 39 47.43 -11.22 23.95
N ASN A 40 47.93 -11.74 22.83
CA ASN A 40 48.07 -13.13 22.38
C ASN A 40 48.62 -14.13 23.42
N CYS A 41 48.22 -15.41 23.29
CA CYS A 41 49.11 -16.54 22.95
C CYS A 41 48.42 -17.91 23.21
N LEU A 42 48.36 -18.74 22.16
CA LEU A 42 48.31 -20.23 22.19
C LEU A 42 49.58 -20.79 22.91
N PRO A 43 49.76 -22.10 23.22
CA PRO A 43 49.14 -23.30 22.63
C PRO A 43 48.85 -24.53 23.56
N PHE A 44 48.13 -25.52 22.99
CA PHE A 44 48.21 -27.00 23.15
C PHE A 44 48.41 -27.67 24.52
N PHE A 45 47.52 -28.62 24.87
CA PHE A 45 47.92 -29.97 25.31
C PHE A 45 46.76 -30.99 25.15
N TRP A 46 47.07 -32.14 24.56
CA TRP A 46 46.24 -33.35 24.51
C TRP A 46 46.54 -34.22 25.74
N MET A 47 45.51 -34.80 26.38
CA MET A 47 45.62 -36.05 27.15
C MET A 47 44.32 -36.85 27.01
N ALA A 48 44.48 -38.16 26.89
CA ALA A 48 43.44 -39.13 26.51
C ALA A 48 43.08 -40.09 27.66
N PHE A 49 41.91 -40.75 27.45
CA PHE A 49 41.34 -41.96 28.07
C PHE A 49 40.55 -41.83 29.40
N PRO A 50 39.55 -42.72 29.69
CA PRO A 50 38.71 -43.53 28.79
C PRO A 50 37.19 -43.60 29.16
N GLN A 51 36.40 -44.12 28.22
CA GLN A 51 35.15 -44.90 28.39
C GLN A 51 33.92 -44.25 29.06
N CYS A 52 32.99 -43.78 28.22
CA CYS A 52 31.60 -44.23 28.26
C CYS A 52 30.99 -44.09 26.86
N GLY A 53 30.61 -45.24 26.28
CA GLY A 53 30.07 -45.32 24.93
C GLY A 53 28.62 -44.84 24.88
N LEU A 54 28.35 -43.90 23.99
CA LEU A 54 27.07 -43.81 23.31
C LEU A 54 27.35 -43.90 21.80
N ALA A 55 26.83 -44.96 21.19
CA ALA A 55 27.03 -45.26 19.78
C ALA A 55 26.32 -44.22 18.90
N LEU A 56 27.11 -43.40 18.20
CA LEU A 56 26.64 -42.67 17.02
C LEU A 56 26.68 -43.64 15.84
N LYS A 57 25.49 -44.08 15.40
CA LYS A 57 25.32 -44.81 14.15
C LYS A 57 25.52 -43.82 13.00
N VAL A 58 26.74 -43.71 12.51
CA VAL A 58 27.02 -43.02 11.24
C VAL A 58 26.52 -43.92 10.12
N VAL A 59 25.33 -43.61 9.60
CA VAL A 59 24.86 -44.16 8.32
C VAL A 59 25.52 -43.32 7.23
N SER A 60 26.48 -43.90 6.52
CA SER A 60 27.01 -43.34 5.28
C SER A 60 25.92 -43.44 4.20
N ASN A 61 25.43 -42.30 3.73
CA ASN A 61 24.54 -42.26 2.56
C ASN A 61 25.31 -42.60 1.27
N PRO A 62 24.70 -43.33 0.32
CA PRO A 62 25.30 -43.62 -0.98
C PRO A 62 25.41 -42.34 -1.85
N PRO A 63 26.34 -42.30 -2.81
CA PRO A 63 26.54 -41.12 -3.66
C PRO A 63 25.42 -41.04 -4.70
N GLY A 64 24.51 -40.09 -4.53
CA GLY A 64 23.44 -39.86 -5.50
C GLY A 64 22.14 -39.35 -4.89
N MET A 65 22.18 -38.30 -4.07
CA MET A 65 21.01 -37.50 -3.76
C MET A 65 21.46 -36.07 -3.57
N ILE A 66 20.96 -35.19 -4.44
CA ILE A 66 21.10 -33.74 -4.34
C ILE A 66 20.39 -33.35 -3.04
N ALA A 67 21.16 -33.02 -2.00
CA ALA A 67 20.62 -32.35 -0.83
C ALA A 67 20.11 -30.98 -1.30
N SER A 68 18.79 -30.82 -1.43
CA SER A 68 18.21 -29.49 -1.49
C SER A 68 18.49 -28.83 -0.14
N ARG A 69 19.57 -28.06 -0.07
CA ARG A 69 19.72 -27.07 0.98
C ARG A 69 18.47 -26.22 0.91
N SER A 70 17.63 -26.31 1.94
CA SER A 70 16.62 -25.31 2.21
C SER A 70 17.34 -23.98 2.16
N LYS A 71 17.12 -23.21 1.09
CA LYS A 71 17.42 -21.80 1.09
C LYS A 71 16.66 -21.26 2.29
N CYS A 72 17.37 -20.80 3.33
CA CYS A 72 16.86 -19.66 4.08
C CYS A 72 16.40 -18.68 3.01
N LEU A 73 15.10 -18.41 2.99
CA LEU A 73 14.52 -17.36 2.16
C LEU A 73 15.37 -16.12 2.44
N GLN A 74 16.12 -15.69 1.43
CA GLN A 74 16.80 -14.41 1.50
C GLN A 74 15.70 -13.36 1.66
N GLU A 75 15.87 -12.52 2.68
CA GLU A 75 15.08 -11.32 2.94
C GLU A 75 15.18 -10.40 1.72
N ASP A 76 14.29 -10.59 0.73
CA ASP A 76 14.03 -9.61 -0.34
C ASP A 76 12.78 -9.99 -1.16
N THR A 77 11.67 -10.33 -0.50
CA THR A 77 10.41 -10.58 -1.20
C THR A 77 9.56 -9.32 -1.23
N THR A 78 9.39 -8.77 -2.43
CA THR A 78 8.39 -7.76 -2.75
C THR A 78 7.06 -8.04 -2.03
N MET A 79 6.60 -7.14 -1.15
CA MET A 79 5.30 -7.31 -0.49
C MET A 79 4.22 -6.51 -1.20
N LYS A 80 3.16 -7.21 -1.59
CA LYS A 80 1.95 -6.63 -2.18
C LYS A 80 0.77 -6.86 -1.23
N ILE A 81 0.19 -5.77 -0.73
CA ILE A 81 -0.88 -5.79 0.26
C ILE A 81 -2.18 -5.34 -0.39
N ALA A 82 -3.17 -6.23 -0.39
CA ALA A 82 -4.53 -5.96 -0.85
C ALA A 82 -5.48 -5.75 0.32
N THR A 83 -6.51 -4.95 0.08
CA THR A 83 -7.70 -4.86 0.92
C THR A 83 -8.85 -5.50 0.16
N LEU A 84 -9.53 -6.47 0.77
CA LEU A 84 -10.58 -7.26 0.13
C LEU A 84 -11.79 -7.40 1.05
N ASN A 85 -12.96 -7.58 0.46
CA ASN A 85 -14.13 -8.06 1.18
C ASN A 85 -14.05 -9.58 1.29
N TYR A 86 -14.01 -10.09 2.51
CA TYR A 86 -14.00 -11.53 2.78
C TYR A 86 -15.10 -11.84 3.81
N GLU A 87 -16.04 -12.70 3.44
CA GLU A 87 -17.21 -13.06 4.25
C GLU A 87 -18.03 -11.84 4.73
N GLY A 88 -18.12 -10.80 3.90
CA GLY A 88 -18.92 -9.60 4.17
C GLY A 88 -18.23 -8.56 5.07
N ALA A 89 -16.94 -8.70 5.35
CA ALA A 89 -16.16 -7.71 6.07
C ALA A 89 -14.80 -7.43 5.41
N PRO A 90 -14.27 -6.20 5.52
CA PRO A 90 -12.92 -5.89 5.07
C PRO A 90 -11.87 -6.78 5.77
N ARG A 91 -10.91 -7.27 4.98
CA ARG A 91 -9.71 -7.98 5.42
C ARG A 91 -8.53 -7.47 4.60
N LEU A 92 -7.33 -7.59 5.19
CA LEU A 92 -6.07 -7.42 4.49
C LEU A 92 -5.56 -8.77 4.03
N GLY A 93 -4.82 -8.78 2.93
CA GLY A 93 -4.16 -9.97 2.42
C GLY A 93 -2.83 -9.65 1.75
N LEU A 94 -1.93 -10.62 1.75
CA LEU A 94 -0.68 -10.58 1.01
C LEU A 94 -0.79 -11.38 -0.27
N LEU A 95 -0.37 -10.80 -1.39
CA LEU A 95 -0.31 -11.55 -2.65
C LEU A 95 0.90 -12.49 -2.68
N SER A 96 0.76 -13.59 -3.40
CA SER A 96 1.89 -14.40 -3.88
C SER A 96 2.73 -13.61 -4.91
N ASP A 97 3.98 -14.03 -5.11
CA ASP A 97 4.90 -13.37 -6.05
C ASP A 97 4.35 -13.30 -7.49
N ASP A 98 3.59 -14.32 -7.90
CA ASP A 98 2.92 -14.42 -9.21
C ASP A 98 1.53 -13.76 -9.24
N GLU A 99 1.11 -13.13 -8.15
CA GLU A 99 -0.17 -12.45 -7.97
C GLU A 99 -1.42 -13.35 -8.09
N ALA A 100 -1.25 -14.67 -8.19
CA ALA A 100 -2.35 -15.61 -8.40
C ALA A 100 -3.16 -15.87 -7.11
N LEU A 101 -2.53 -15.74 -5.95
CA LEU A 101 -3.11 -16.05 -4.65
C LEU A 101 -3.07 -14.85 -3.72
N ILE A 102 -4.05 -14.80 -2.80
CA ILE A 102 -4.07 -13.88 -1.67
C ILE A 102 -4.08 -14.69 -0.37
N HIS A 103 -3.04 -14.54 0.44
CA HIS A 103 -2.97 -15.03 1.82
C HIS A 103 -3.67 -14.03 2.73
N ILE A 104 -4.82 -14.42 3.28
CA ILE A 104 -5.73 -13.51 4.00
C ILE A 104 -5.34 -13.47 5.47
N ALA A 105 -5.24 -12.27 6.04
CA ALA A 105 -5.03 -12.10 7.46
C ALA A 105 -6.26 -12.55 8.30
N PRO A 106 -6.08 -13.02 9.54
CA PRO A 106 -7.20 -13.35 10.42
C PRO A 106 -8.04 -12.12 10.77
N SER A 107 -9.21 -12.35 11.39
CA SER A 107 -10.07 -11.26 11.89
C SER A 107 -9.29 -10.29 12.78
N GLY A 108 -9.49 -8.98 12.57
CA GLY A 108 -8.77 -7.90 13.26
C GLY A 108 -7.81 -7.11 12.35
N TRP A 109 -7.43 -7.69 11.20
CA TRP A 109 -6.61 -7.04 10.18
C TRP A 109 -7.48 -6.56 9.02
N SER A 110 -8.17 -5.44 9.21
CA SER A 110 -9.20 -4.99 8.27
C SER A 110 -8.84 -3.74 7.47
N TYR A 111 -7.96 -2.88 7.99
CA TYR A 111 -7.73 -1.54 7.45
C TYR A 111 -6.23 -1.25 7.36
N LEU A 112 -5.74 -1.00 6.15
CA LEU A 112 -4.33 -0.76 5.89
C LEU A 112 -3.84 0.48 6.65
N GLU A 113 -4.62 1.55 6.65
CA GLU A 113 -4.36 2.79 7.37
C GLU A 113 -4.11 2.58 8.87
N THR A 114 -4.77 1.59 9.50
CA THR A 114 -4.57 1.27 10.92
C THR A 114 -3.26 0.48 11.13
N VAL A 115 -2.94 -0.41 10.20
CA VAL A 115 -1.66 -1.16 10.21
C VAL A 115 -0.49 -0.19 10.04
N LEU A 116 -0.59 0.75 9.09
CA LEU A 116 0.42 1.78 8.86
C LEU A 116 0.57 2.70 10.07
N ALA A 117 -0.54 3.14 10.67
CA ALA A 117 -0.49 3.99 11.86
C ALA A 117 0.19 3.32 13.07
N GLY A 118 0.13 1.99 13.16
CA GLY A 118 0.80 1.22 14.21
C GLY A 118 2.18 0.68 13.84
N ASP A 119 2.70 0.97 12.64
CA ASP A 119 3.94 0.37 12.11
C ASP A 119 3.93 -1.18 12.14
N ARG A 120 2.77 -1.78 11.83
CA ARG A 120 2.49 -3.22 12.00
C ARG A 120 2.60 -4.02 10.70
N VAL A 121 3.30 -3.54 9.67
CA VAL A 121 3.34 -4.18 8.34
C VAL A 121 4.00 -5.56 8.40
N SER A 122 5.08 -5.73 9.16
CA SER A 122 5.72 -7.04 9.35
C SER A 122 4.79 -8.02 10.06
N GLU A 123 4.08 -7.56 11.09
CA GLU A 123 3.15 -8.39 11.85
C GLU A 123 1.91 -8.76 11.04
N LEU A 124 1.45 -7.89 10.14
CA LEU A 124 0.46 -8.24 9.13
C LEU A 124 0.98 -9.36 8.24
N ALA A 125 2.23 -9.28 7.78
CA ALA A 125 2.80 -10.27 6.90
C ALA A 125 2.89 -11.65 7.57
N ASP A 126 3.34 -11.69 8.82
CA ASP A 126 3.36 -12.90 9.64
C ASP A 126 1.94 -13.45 9.86
N ALA A 127 0.97 -12.57 10.13
CA ALA A 127 -0.42 -12.96 10.31
C ALA A 127 -1.04 -13.56 9.04
N CYS A 128 -0.78 -12.99 7.87
CA CYS A 128 -1.21 -13.55 6.58
C CYS A 128 -0.57 -14.93 6.32
N ARG A 129 0.73 -15.07 6.54
CA ARG A 129 1.45 -16.34 6.31
C ARG A 129 1.03 -17.42 7.31
N GLY A 130 0.74 -17.05 8.55
CA GLY A 130 0.33 -17.96 9.62
C GLY A 130 -1.15 -18.33 9.64
N SER A 131 -2.01 -17.63 8.90
CA SER A 131 -3.46 -17.85 8.94
C SER A 131 -3.89 -19.17 8.30
N GLY A 132 -3.15 -19.62 7.28
CA GLY A 132 -3.53 -20.75 6.42
C GLY A 132 -4.73 -20.47 5.51
N LEU A 133 -5.30 -19.26 5.54
CA LEU A 133 -6.41 -18.84 4.68
C LEU A 133 -5.85 -18.28 3.37
N THR A 134 -6.20 -18.89 2.25
CA THR A 134 -5.73 -18.46 0.93
C THR A 134 -6.83 -18.62 -0.11
N ILE A 135 -6.98 -17.62 -0.97
CA ILE A 135 -7.95 -17.64 -2.08
C ILE A 135 -7.23 -17.30 -3.39
N GLN A 136 -7.87 -17.62 -4.51
CA GLN A 136 -7.44 -17.11 -5.81
C GLN A 136 -7.76 -15.61 -5.90
N THR A 137 -6.86 -14.83 -6.47
CA THR A 137 -7.02 -13.37 -6.61
C THR A 137 -8.26 -13.00 -7.43
N ASP A 138 -8.62 -13.80 -8.44
CA ASP A 138 -9.79 -13.58 -9.29
C ASP A 138 -11.15 -13.88 -8.61
N GLN A 139 -11.12 -14.54 -7.46
CA GLN A 139 -12.29 -14.79 -6.61
C GLN A 139 -12.48 -13.70 -5.55
N ALA A 140 -11.52 -12.77 -5.41
CA ALA A 140 -11.56 -11.73 -4.41
C ALA A 140 -12.36 -10.51 -4.89
N GLU A 141 -13.26 -10.02 -4.05
CA GLU A 141 -13.78 -8.66 -4.20
C GLU A 141 -12.78 -7.67 -3.60
N LEU A 142 -11.93 -7.09 -4.45
CA LEU A 142 -10.93 -6.11 -4.03
C LEU A 142 -11.58 -4.75 -3.74
N LEU A 143 -11.32 -4.24 -2.55
CA LEU A 143 -11.71 -2.90 -2.12
C LEU A 143 -10.63 -1.88 -2.54
N PRO A 144 -10.90 -0.56 -2.45
CA PRO A 144 -9.80 0.41 -2.49
C PRO A 144 -8.73 0.00 -1.48
N VAL A 145 -7.46 -0.02 -1.90
CA VAL A 145 -6.39 -0.51 -1.02
C VAL A 145 -6.30 0.25 0.31
N VAL A 146 -6.64 1.55 0.30
CA VAL A 146 -6.95 2.32 1.50
C VAL A 146 -8.45 2.66 1.48
N THR A 147 -9.20 2.15 2.45
CA THR A 147 -10.68 2.27 2.45
C THR A 147 -11.17 3.57 3.08
N ALA A 148 -10.46 4.10 4.07
CA ALA A 148 -10.81 5.35 4.74
C ALA A 148 -9.61 6.30 4.84
N PRO A 149 -9.05 6.76 3.70
CA PRO A 149 -7.98 7.74 3.73
C PRO A 149 -8.49 9.04 4.36
N LYS A 150 -7.67 9.68 5.20
CA LYS A 150 -8.02 11.00 5.76
C LYS A 150 -8.03 12.08 4.69
N ARG A 151 -7.14 11.97 3.71
CA ARG A 151 -7.02 12.86 2.57
C ARG A 151 -6.51 12.11 1.34
N ILE A 152 -6.99 12.57 0.19
CA ILE A 152 -6.53 12.13 -1.14
C ILE A 152 -6.12 13.40 -1.87
N VAL A 153 -4.82 13.67 -1.93
CA VAL A 153 -4.23 14.86 -2.54
C VAL A 153 -3.80 14.52 -3.96
N CYS A 154 -4.24 15.27 -4.96
CA CYS A 154 -3.95 14.99 -6.36
C CYS A 154 -3.21 16.16 -7.00
N ILE A 155 -2.11 15.89 -7.69
CA ILE A 155 -1.30 16.89 -8.38
C ILE A 155 -1.82 17.08 -9.81
N GLY A 156 -2.20 18.33 -10.12
CA GLY A 156 -2.63 18.72 -11.46
C GLY A 156 -1.44 19.01 -12.37
N ARG A 157 -1.59 18.71 -13.66
CA ARG A 157 -0.67 19.12 -14.74
C ARG A 157 0.80 18.76 -14.50
N ASN A 158 1.08 17.59 -13.93
CA ASN A 158 2.45 17.19 -13.61
C ASN A 158 3.21 16.53 -14.77
N TYR A 159 2.65 16.48 -15.98
CA TYR A 159 3.28 15.91 -17.16
C TYR A 159 3.08 16.83 -18.37
N PRO A 160 3.99 16.80 -19.36
CA PRO A 160 3.75 17.40 -20.66
C PRO A 160 2.49 16.75 -21.28
N LYS A 161 1.43 17.53 -21.45
CA LYS A 161 0.24 17.10 -22.18
C LYS A 161 -0.62 18.24 -22.71
N ILE A 162 -1.45 17.94 -23.71
CA ILE A 162 -2.61 18.75 -24.10
C ILE A 162 -3.63 18.68 -22.95
N HIS A 163 -3.88 19.82 -22.30
CA HIS A 163 -4.81 19.88 -21.19
C HIS A 163 -6.24 19.67 -21.70
N PRO A 164 -7.01 18.70 -21.15
CA PRO A 164 -8.36 18.37 -21.64
C PRO A 164 -9.37 19.52 -21.64
N VAL A 165 -9.14 20.55 -20.82
CA VAL A 165 -10.02 21.72 -20.69
C VAL A 165 -9.46 22.94 -21.42
N ASP A 166 -8.15 23.15 -21.36
CA ASP A 166 -7.51 24.42 -21.74
C ASP A 166 -6.58 24.30 -22.96
N GLY A 167 -6.40 23.10 -23.51
CA GLY A 167 -5.52 22.85 -24.65
C GLY A 167 -4.03 22.88 -24.29
N GLU A 168 -3.20 23.32 -25.24
CA GLU A 168 -1.76 23.45 -25.03
C GLU A 168 -1.45 24.57 -24.03
N LEU A 169 -0.65 24.24 -23.01
CA LEU A 169 -0.24 25.17 -21.96
C LEU A 169 1.26 25.03 -21.69
N PRO A 170 1.95 26.12 -21.28
CA PRO A 170 3.35 26.02 -20.88
C PRO A 170 3.52 25.18 -19.60
N PRO A 171 4.71 24.62 -19.33
CA PRO A 171 5.00 23.92 -18.08
C PRO A 171 4.59 24.76 -16.86
N PRO A 172 3.95 24.18 -15.83
CA PRO A 172 3.59 24.91 -14.62
C PRO A 172 4.84 25.33 -13.85
N THR A 173 4.80 26.52 -13.25
CA THR A 173 5.86 27.02 -12.34
C THR A 173 5.63 26.61 -10.90
N ASP A 174 4.38 26.37 -10.53
CA ASP A 174 3.94 26.04 -9.17
C ASP A 174 3.12 24.75 -9.17
N ILE A 175 3.22 24.00 -8.06
CA ILE A 175 2.43 22.78 -7.87
C ILE A 175 0.97 23.16 -7.66
N GLY A 176 0.12 22.80 -8.62
CA GLY A 176 -1.32 22.83 -8.49
C GLY A 176 -1.83 21.52 -7.87
N LEU A 177 -2.68 21.60 -6.87
CA LEU A 177 -3.33 20.43 -6.28
C LEU A 177 -4.83 20.63 -6.10
N PHE A 178 -5.55 19.51 -6.02
CA PHE A 178 -6.96 19.44 -5.66
C PHE A 178 -7.19 18.20 -4.79
N MET A 179 -8.39 18.09 -4.22
CA MET A 179 -8.73 17.03 -3.29
C MET A 179 -9.76 16.08 -3.89
N LYS A 180 -9.55 14.78 -3.70
CA LYS A 180 -10.63 13.79 -3.83
C LYS A 180 -11.23 13.50 -2.46
N LEU A 181 -12.55 13.42 -2.41
CA LEU A 181 -13.31 13.14 -1.20
C LEU A 181 -13.14 11.66 -0.82
N PRO A 182 -12.99 11.33 0.47
CA PRO A 182 -13.01 9.94 0.93
C PRO A 182 -14.29 9.22 0.48
N GLY A 183 -14.17 7.97 0.06
CA GLY A 183 -15.29 7.13 -0.35
C GLY A 183 -15.80 7.30 -1.79
N VAL A 184 -15.22 8.20 -2.59
CA VAL A 184 -15.58 8.33 -4.02
C VAL A 184 -14.85 7.33 -4.92
N LEU A 185 -13.76 6.74 -4.44
CA LEU A 185 -12.95 5.76 -5.15
C LEU A 185 -13.43 4.33 -4.90
N ILE A 186 -13.33 3.49 -5.94
CA ILE A 186 -13.62 2.05 -5.86
C ILE A 186 -12.37 1.19 -6.04
N GLY A 187 -12.45 -0.08 -5.64
CA GLY A 187 -11.36 -1.04 -5.79
C GLY A 187 -11.25 -1.61 -7.21
N HIS A 188 -10.30 -2.52 -7.39
CA HIS A 188 -10.14 -3.25 -8.65
C HIS A 188 -11.36 -4.14 -8.94
N GLY A 189 -11.76 -4.22 -10.22
CA GLY A 189 -12.90 -5.02 -10.68
C GLY A 189 -14.27 -4.39 -10.40
N ALA A 190 -14.36 -3.47 -9.44
CA ALA A 190 -15.60 -2.75 -9.14
C ALA A 190 -16.06 -1.87 -10.31
N PRO A 191 -17.37 -1.64 -10.48
CA PRO A 191 -17.91 -0.89 -11.62
C PRO A 191 -17.71 0.62 -11.47
N LEU A 192 -17.05 1.23 -12.45
CA LEU A 192 -16.94 2.70 -12.58
C LEU A 192 -18.29 3.26 -13.04
N LYS A 193 -18.84 4.20 -12.28
CA LYS A 193 -20.15 4.78 -12.58
C LYS A 193 -19.98 5.99 -13.50
N LYS A 194 -20.41 5.87 -14.76
CA LYS A 194 -20.48 7.04 -15.67
C LYS A 194 -21.55 8.01 -15.14
N PRO A 195 -21.20 9.28 -14.90
CA PRO A 195 -22.18 10.30 -14.53
C PRO A 195 -23.25 10.50 -15.61
N SER A 196 -24.50 10.66 -15.18
CA SER A 196 -25.63 10.93 -16.07
C SER A 196 -25.69 12.40 -16.51
N GLU A 197 -25.04 13.26 -15.73
CA GLU A 197 -25.01 14.71 -15.85
C GLU A 197 -24.04 15.21 -16.93
N SER A 198 -23.25 14.31 -17.53
CA SER A 198 -22.27 14.67 -18.54
C SER A 198 -21.83 13.51 -19.43
N ASP A 199 -21.48 13.83 -20.67
CA ASP A 199 -20.85 12.91 -21.62
C ASP A 199 -19.33 13.10 -21.73
N THR A 200 -18.75 13.93 -20.86
CA THR A 200 -17.31 14.25 -20.84
C THR A 200 -16.54 13.46 -19.77
N TYR A 201 -16.99 12.24 -19.46
CA TYR A 201 -16.35 11.38 -18.47
C TYR A 201 -15.07 10.78 -19.05
N ASP A 202 -13.96 10.92 -18.34
CA ASP A 202 -12.61 10.68 -18.82
C ASP A 202 -11.79 9.89 -17.80
N TYR A 203 -10.68 9.31 -18.26
CA TYR A 203 -9.72 8.53 -17.47
C TYR A 203 -8.40 9.29 -17.30
N GLU A 204 -7.72 9.05 -16.18
CA GLU A 204 -6.37 9.54 -15.92
C GLU A 204 -5.63 8.51 -15.05
N GLY A 205 -4.74 7.72 -15.64
CA GLY A 205 -3.90 6.79 -14.89
C GLY A 205 -2.74 7.51 -14.22
N GLU A 206 -2.51 7.23 -12.93
CA GLU A 206 -1.52 7.94 -12.11
C GLU A 206 -0.72 6.99 -11.21
N ILE A 207 0.56 7.32 -10.98
CA ILE A 207 1.35 6.76 -9.88
C ILE A 207 0.85 7.38 -8.59
N THR A 208 0.58 6.55 -7.59
CA THR A 208 -0.03 6.99 -6.35
C THR A 208 0.72 6.45 -5.15
N LEU A 209 1.03 7.34 -4.21
CA LEU A 209 1.76 7.04 -2.98
C LEU A 209 0.76 6.80 -1.85
N ILE A 210 1.06 5.84 -1.00
CA ILE A 210 0.39 5.66 0.29
C ILE A 210 1.39 6.04 1.38
N ILE A 211 1.02 7.01 2.22
CA ILE A 211 1.88 7.46 3.32
C ILE A 211 1.83 6.45 4.45
N GLY A 212 3.02 6.09 4.98
CA GLY A 212 3.17 5.14 6.08
C GLY A 212 3.44 5.78 7.43
N LYS A 213 3.90 7.03 7.47
CA LYS A 213 4.33 7.70 8.71
C LYS A 213 3.70 9.07 8.84
N LYS A 214 3.40 9.46 10.09
CA LYS A 214 3.02 10.84 10.38
C LYS A 214 4.23 11.73 10.16
N THR A 215 4.06 12.81 9.39
CA THR A 215 5.18 13.68 9.04
C THR A 215 4.70 15.12 8.86
N GLY A 216 5.33 16.04 9.58
CA GLY A 216 5.22 17.47 9.28
C GLY A 216 6.18 17.87 8.17
N LYS A 217 6.64 19.12 8.19
CA LYS A 217 7.57 19.66 7.19
C LYS A 217 8.75 18.72 6.91
N LEU A 218 8.87 18.31 5.66
CA LEU A 218 9.83 17.31 5.18
C LEU A 218 10.94 17.98 4.35
N ASP A 219 12.18 17.51 4.52
CA ASP A 219 13.27 17.80 3.58
C ASP A 219 13.13 16.82 2.39
N PRO A 220 13.19 17.27 1.12
CA PRO A 220 13.08 16.39 -0.05
C PRO A 220 13.93 15.12 0.02
N LYS A 221 15.12 15.16 0.64
CA LYS A 221 15.99 13.97 0.76
C LYS A 221 15.38 12.86 1.61
N ASP A 222 14.47 13.19 2.52
CA ASP A 222 13.82 12.28 3.46
C ASP A 222 12.46 11.78 2.92
N ALA A 223 12.06 12.22 1.73
CA ALA A 223 10.72 12.01 1.18
C ALA A 223 10.31 10.54 1.06
N TRP A 224 11.23 9.67 0.71
CA TRP A 224 10.93 8.24 0.56
C TRP A 224 10.77 7.52 1.89
N SER A 225 11.31 8.06 2.99
CA SER A 225 11.26 7.42 4.30
C SER A 225 9.86 7.39 4.92
N VAL A 226 8.93 8.20 4.39
CA VAL A 226 7.56 8.37 4.88
C VAL A 226 6.51 7.63 4.05
N VAL A 227 6.87 7.15 2.86
CA VAL A 227 5.99 6.44 1.95
C VAL A 227 5.97 4.95 2.34
N ALA A 228 4.78 4.38 2.53
CA ALA A 228 4.62 2.95 2.80
C ALA A 228 4.76 2.11 1.52
N GLY A 229 4.21 2.63 0.42
CA GLY A 229 4.15 1.90 -0.83
C GLY A 229 3.54 2.70 -1.96
N ILE A 230 3.55 2.08 -3.14
CA ILE A 230 3.01 2.61 -4.39
C ILE A 230 1.77 1.79 -4.78
N THR A 231 0.78 2.46 -5.33
CA THR A 231 -0.39 1.86 -5.97
C THR A 231 -0.72 2.60 -7.28
N ALA A 232 -1.72 2.13 -8.01
CA ALA A 232 -2.26 2.85 -9.15
C ALA A 232 -3.56 3.57 -8.76
N MET A 233 -3.81 4.71 -9.40
CA MET A 233 -5.12 5.37 -9.37
C MET A 233 -5.61 5.63 -10.79
N ASN A 234 -6.91 5.46 -11.00
CA ASN A 234 -7.61 6.08 -12.12
C ASN A 234 -8.36 7.31 -11.58
N ASP A 235 -7.84 8.50 -11.86
CA ASP A 235 -8.44 9.78 -11.50
C ASP A 235 -9.57 10.16 -12.45
N GLY A 236 -10.67 9.42 -12.39
CA GLY A 236 -11.78 9.64 -13.31
C GLY A 236 -12.38 11.04 -13.18
N SER A 237 -12.51 11.68 -14.32
CA SER A 237 -12.70 13.13 -14.46
C SER A 237 -13.89 13.45 -15.35
N VAL A 238 -14.71 14.42 -14.98
CA VAL A 238 -15.83 14.91 -15.80
C VAL A 238 -15.48 16.29 -16.33
N ARG A 239 -14.97 16.38 -17.56
CA ARG A 239 -14.27 17.59 -18.06
C ARG A 239 -15.18 18.82 -18.15
N GLY A 240 -16.45 18.64 -18.53
CA GLY A 240 -17.44 19.70 -18.56
C GLY A 240 -17.71 20.32 -17.18
N TRP A 241 -17.60 19.52 -16.12
CA TRP A 241 -17.69 20.01 -14.75
C TRP A 241 -16.36 20.58 -14.24
N GLN A 242 -15.26 19.91 -14.55
CA GLN A 242 -13.90 20.34 -14.20
C GLN A 242 -13.61 21.77 -14.69
N LYS A 243 -14.15 22.16 -15.86
CA LYS A 243 -13.98 23.50 -16.44
C LYS A 243 -14.44 24.64 -15.53
N HIS A 244 -15.47 24.43 -14.71
CA HIS A 244 -15.98 25.47 -13.81
C HIS A 244 -15.68 25.19 -12.33
N SER A 245 -15.50 23.92 -11.95
CA SER A 245 -15.07 23.53 -10.61
C SER A 245 -14.27 22.24 -10.68
N VAL A 246 -12.97 22.32 -10.39
CA VAL A 246 -12.06 21.18 -10.41
C VAL A 246 -12.56 20.09 -9.47
N ASP A 247 -12.87 20.44 -8.21
CA ASP A 247 -13.33 19.46 -7.22
C ASP A 247 -14.64 18.79 -7.67
N ALA A 248 -15.59 19.53 -8.22
CA ALA A 248 -16.84 18.92 -8.71
C ALA A 248 -16.56 17.94 -9.86
N GLY A 249 -15.72 18.31 -10.82
CA GLY A 249 -15.33 17.45 -11.93
C GLY A 249 -14.53 16.20 -11.52
N LYS A 250 -13.91 16.21 -10.33
CA LYS A 250 -13.03 15.15 -9.83
C LYS A 250 -13.67 14.25 -8.77
N ASN A 251 -14.90 14.54 -8.33
CA ASN A 251 -15.51 13.88 -7.17
C ASN A 251 -16.87 13.22 -7.43
N PHE A 252 -17.19 12.92 -8.69
CA PHE A 252 -18.37 12.11 -8.99
C PHE A 252 -18.28 10.74 -8.31
N ARG A 253 -19.39 10.30 -7.71
CA ARG A 253 -19.44 9.05 -6.94
C ARG A 253 -19.03 7.86 -7.81
N GLN A 254 -18.02 7.09 -7.37
CA GLN A 254 -17.50 5.91 -8.07
C GLN A 254 -16.97 6.22 -9.48
N SER A 255 -16.52 7.46 -9.72
CA SER A 255 -15.95 7.85 -11.00
C SER A 255 -14.47 7.49 -11.14
N GLY A 256 -13.77 7.19 -10.04
CA GLY A 256 -12.35 6.80 -10.06
C GLY A 256 -12.10 5.54 -9.24
N SER A 257 -10.90 4.99 -9.35
CA SER A 257 -10.50 3.78 -8.62
C SER A 257 -9.08 3.87 -8.06
N LEU A 258 -8.80 3.08 -7.03
CA LEU A 258 -7.51 3.02 -6.32
C LEU A 258 -7.15 1.55 -6.04
N GLY A 259 -5.95 1.12 -6.44
CA GLY A 259 -5.51 -0.27 -6.25
C GLY A 259 -4.61 -0.75 -7.40
N PRO A 260 -4.60 -2.06 -7.72
CA PRO A 260 -5.39 -3.14 -7.10
C PRO A 260 -4.92 -3.51 -5.68
N TRP A 261 -3.69 -3.15 -5.33
CA TRP A 261 -3.04 -3.35 -4.04
C TRP A 261 -1.92 -2.32 -3.90
N MET A 262 -1.24 -2.32 -2.75
CA MET A 262 -0.06 -1.52 -2.49
C MET A 262 1.17 -2.41 -2.62
N THR A 263 2.14 -2.01 -3.44
CA THR A 263 3.48 -2.58 -3.41
C THR A 263 4.35 -1.78 -2.45
N THR A 264 4.98 -2.44 -1.48
CA THR A 264 5.87 -1.79 -0.51
C THR A 264 7.16 -1.29 -1.18
N LEU A 265 7.80 -0.28 -0.58
CA LEU A 265 8.94 0.40 -1.23
C LEU A 265 10.25 -0.39 -1.23
N ASP A 266 10.45 -1.29 -0.27
CA ASP A 266 11.55 -2.26 -0.29
C ASP A 266 11.56 -3.10 -1.57
N ALA A 267 10.40 -3.29 -2.18
CA ALA A 267 10.23 -3.99 -3.45
C ALA A 267 10.56 -3.17 -4.71
N MET A 268 10.67 -1.84 -4.59
CA MET A 268 10.74 -0.94 -5.73
C MET A 268 11.92 0.02 -5.56
N PRO A 269 13.02 -0.13 -6.32
CA PRO A 269 14.16 0.77 -6.19
C PRO A 269 13.72 2.23 -6.39
N GLN A 270 13.95 3.03 -5.35
CA GLN A 270 13.61 4.45 -5.26
C GLN A 270 14.47 5.28 -6.22
N PRO A 271 13.87 6.28 -6.87
CA PRO A 271 13.56 6.17 -8.27
C PRO A 271 14.81 6.37 -9.12
N SER A 272 15.25 5.31 -9.78
CA SER A 272 16.35 5.37 -10.76
C SER A 272 15.88 5.60 -12.20
N GLY A 273 14.57 5.73 -12.46
CA GLY A 273 14.05 6.19 -13.77
C GLY A 273 13.15 5.23 -14.55
N ASP A 274 12.87 4.01 -14.06
CA ASP A 274 12.17 2.98 -14.86
C ASP A 274 10.68 2.80 -14.54
N TRP A 275 10.12 3.59 -13.62
CA TRP A 275 8.69 3.52 -13.35
C TRP A 275 7.92 4.08 -14.55
N ARG A 276 6.88 3.37 -14.95
CA ARG A 276 6.08 3.72 -16.11
C ARG A 276 4.61 3.53 -15.81
N ILE A 277 3.80 4.44 -16.31
CA ILE A 277 2.34 4.40 -16.27
C ILE A 277 1.86 4.03 -17.66
N LEU A 278 1.07 2.95 -17.73
CA LEU A 278 0.39 2.53 -18.96
C LEU A 278 -1.10 2.47 -18.70
N THR A 279 -1.88 3.33 -19.35
CA THR A 279 -3.34 3.25 -19.34
C THR A 279 -3.83 2.67 -20.66
N LYS A 280 -4.69 1.66 -20.60
CA LYS A 280 -5.42 1.13 -21.76
C LYS A 280 -6.91 1.34 -21.60
N VAL A 281 -7.58 1.64 -22.72
CA VAL A 281 -9.05 1.66 -22.81
C VAL A 281 -9.47 0.63 -23.85
N ASN A 282 -10.26 -0.36 -23.44
CA ASN A 282 -10.66 -1.50 -24.28
C ASN A 282 -9.46 -2.22 -24.91
N GLY A 283 -8.36 -2.34 -24.16
CA GLY A 283 -7.11 -2.97 -24.62
C GLY A 283 -6.20 -2.09 -25.48
N GLU A 284 -6.68 -0.94 -25.95
CA GLU A 284 -5.90 0.02 -26.74
C GLU A 284 -5.09 0.94 -25.83
N VAL A 285 -3.81 1.19 -26.16
CA VAL A 285 -2.95 2.10 -25.39
C VAL A 285 -3.49 3.51 -25.48
N ALA A 286 -3.84 4.06 -24.32
CA ALA A 286 -4.42 5.36 -24.16
C ALA A 286 -3.44 6.37 -23.56
N GLN A 287 -2.63 5.95 -22.58
CA GLN A 287 -1.55 6.76 -22.02
C GLN A 287 -0.34 5.87 -21.81
N ASP A 288 0.86 6.40 -22.02
CA ASP A 288 2.10 5.65 -21.87
C ASP A 288 3.25 6.61 -21.52
N GLY A 289 3.50 6.79 -20.22
CA GLY A 289 4.41 7.83 -19.71
C GLY A 289 5.38 7.30 -18.65
N PRO A 290 6.70 7.52 -18.80
CA PRO A 290 7.66 7.22 -17.74
C PRO A 290 7.53 8.24 -16.60
N ALA A 291 7.81 7.84 -15.36
CA ALA A 291 7.80 8.73 -14.21
C ALA A 291 8.81 9.88 -14.33
N SER A 292 9.87 9.70 -15.14
CA SER A 292 10.88 10.73 -15.42
C SER A 292 10.34 11.97 -16.13
N ASP A 293 9.16 11.88 -16.76
CA ASP A 293 8.55 13.00 -17.47
C ASP A 293 7.77 13.93 -16.53
N MET A 294 7.73 13.65 -15.22
CA MET A 294 7.09 14.53 -14.26
C MET A 294 7.78 15.90 -14.22
N TYR A 295 7.01 16.99 -14.23
CA TYR A 295 7.55 18.34 -14.00
C TYR A 295 8.03 18.51 -12.56
N PHE A 296 7.30 17.93 -11.61
CA PHE A 296 7.61 17.91 -10.20
C PHE A 296 7.79 16.46 -9.75
N ASP A 297 9.00 16.11 -9.33
CA ASP A 297 9.28 14.78 -8.80
C ASP A 297 8.60 14.53 -7.44
N ILE A 298 8.54 13.27 -7.03
CA ILE A 298 7.89 12.85 -5.79
C ILE A 298 8.49 13.53 -4.54
N PRO A 299 9.82 13.61 -4.37
CA PRO A 299 10.43 14.40 -3.30
C PRO A 299 9.93 15.84 -3.23
N THR A 300 9.86 16.53 -4.37
CA THR A 300 9.37 17.92 -4.46
C THR A 300 7.90 18.01 -4.09
N ILE A 301 7.05 17.09 -4.57
CA ILE A 301 5.63 17.02 -4.23
C ILE A 301 5.42 16.88 -2.72
N LEU A 302 6.11 15.92 -2.08
CA LEU A 302 5.95 15.66 -0.65
C LEU A 302 6.48 16.81 0.21
N ALA A 303 7.61 17.41 -0.16
CA ALA A 303 8.14 18.59 0.52
C ALA A 303 7.19 19.80 0.37
N TYR A 304 6.56 19.97 -0.79
CA TYR A 304 5.56 21.02 -1.01
C TYR A 304 4.32 20.81 -0.14
N ILE A 305 3.72 19.62 -0.15
CA ILE A 305 2.52 19.32 0.66
C ILE A 305 2.81 19.54 2.15
N THR A 306 3.94 19.00 2.63
CA THR A 306 4.34 19.12 4.04
C THR A 306 4.73 20.53 4.47
N SER A 307 4.90 21.46 3.53
CA SER A 307 5.18 22.87 3.85
C SER A 307 3.97 23.59 4.45
N PHE A 308 2.74 23.11 4.19
CA PHE A 308 1.50 23.75 4.66
C PHE A 308 0.55 22.81 5.43
N THR A 309 0.75 21.48 5.40
CA THR A 309 -0.07 20.53 6.16
C THR A 309 0.71 19.28 6.55
N ASP A 310 0.30 18.59 7.61
CA ASP A 310 0.93 17.32 8.00
C ASP A 310 0.40 16.17 7.12
N LEU A 311 1.27 15.20 6.83
CA LEU A 311 0.89 13.91 6.28
C LEU A 311 0.68 12.88 7.40
N GLU A 312 -0.24 11.96 7.19
CA GLU A 312 -0.61 10.92 8.13
C GLU A 312 -0.62 9.52 7.48
N PRO A 313 -0.40 8.45 8.26
CA PRO A 313 -0.49 7.09 7.74
C PRO A 313 -1.84 6.80 7.09
N GLY A 314 -1.83 6.26 5.87
CA GLY A 314 -3.01 6.02 5.04
C GLY A 314 -3.41 7.20 4.16
N ASP A 315 -2.74 8.35 4.22
CA ASP A 315 -2.96 9.39 3.21
C ASP A 315 -2.54 8.91 1.83
N VAL A 316 -3.26 9.41 0.81
CA VAL A 316 -3.06 9.02 -0.58
C VAL A 316 -2.63 10.24 -1.39
N ILE A 317 -1.47 10.16 -2.07
CA ILE A 317 -0.93 11.24 -2.89
C ILE A 317 -0.85 10.77 -4.34
N SER A 318 -1.65 11.35 -5.22
CA SER A 318 -1.63 11.05 -6.64
C SER A 318 -0.82 12.07 -7.41
N THR A 319 0.08 11.60 -8.27
CA THR A 319 1.19 12.40 -8.80
C THR A 319 0.91 13.05 -10.16
N GLY A 320 -0.32 12.93 -10.67
CA GLY A 320 -0.70 13.43 -11.99
C GLY A 320 -0.57 12.38 -13.08
N SER A 321 -1.14 12.69 -14.24
CA SER A 321 -1.30 11.76 -15.37
C SER A 321 -0.58 12.25 -16.63
N PRO A 322 0.03 11.33 -17.41
CA PRO A 322 0.69 11.65 -18.67
C PRO A 322 -0.29 11.99 -19.80
N GLU A 323 0.25 12.35 -20.96
CA GLU A 323 -0.50 12.61 -22.20
C GLU A 323 -1.42 11.44 -22.60
N GLY A 324 -2.52 11.77 -23.27
CA GLY A 324 -3.44 10.79 -23.87
C GLY A 324 -4.78 10.62 -23.16
N SER A 325 -5.12 11.50 -22.22
CA SER A 325 -6.47 11.66 -21.69
C SER A 325 -7.49 11.88 -22.81
N GLY A 326 -8.70 11.38 -22.66
CA GLY A 326 -9.75 11.42 -23.67
C GLY A 326 -10.07 12.80 -24.19
N GLY A 327 -10.15 13.80 -23.30
CA GLY A 327 -10.44 15.18 -23.69
C GLY A 327 -9.27 15.92 -24.35
N GLY A 328 -8.04 15.42 -24.25
CA GLY A 328 -6.85 15.98 -24.92
C GLY A 328 -6.65 15.46 -26.36
N ARG A 329 -7.48 14.51 -26.81
CA ARG A 329 -7.37 13.88 -28.13
C ARG A 329 -8.10 14.67 -29.22
N THR A 330 -7.68 14.43 -30.46
CA THR A 330 -8.39 14.89 -31.67
C THR A 330 -8.72 13.71 -32.59
N PRO A 331 -10.00 13.33 -32.76
CA PRO A 331 -11.16 13.83 -32.01
C PRO A 331 -11.13 13.40 -30.53
N GLN A 332 -11.86 14.13 -29.68
CA GLN A 332 -12.00 13.77 -28.27
C GLN A 332 -12.68 12.39 -28.12
N ARG A 333 -12.27 11.65 -27.09
CA ARG A 333 -12.80 10.30 -26.81
C ARG A 333 -13.08 10.13 -25.32
N PHE A 334 -14.34 10.23 -24.94
CA PHE A 334 -14.80 10.04 -23.56
C PHE A 334 -15.27 8.60 -23.31
N LEU A 335 -15.26 8.21 -22.04
CA LEU A 335 -15.73 6.91 -21.57
C LEU A 335 -17.25 6.78 -21.70
N LYS A 336 -17.68 5.62 -22.18
CA LYS A 336 -19.08 5.22 -22.29
C LYS A 336 -19.36 3.92 -21.55
N ASN A 337 -20.64 3.63 -21.34
CA ASN A 337 -21.08 2.36 -20.77
C ASN A 337 -20.46 1.17 -21.54
N GLY A 338 -19.90 0.21 -20.80
CA GLY A 338 -19.25 -0.97 -21.35
C GLY A 338 -17.75 -0.84 -21.61
N ASP A 339 -17.19 0.39 -21.60
CA ASP A 339 -15.73 0.57 -21.74
C ASP A 339 -15.00 -0.01 -20.52
N GLU A 340 -13.79 -0.51 -20.74
CA GLU A 340 -12.89 -1.00 -19.70
C GLU A 340 -11.63 -0.13 -19.65
N VAL A 341 -11.27 0.34 -18.46
CA VAL A 341 -10.04 1.09 -18.21
C VAL A 341 -9.08 0.21 -17.42
N ALA A 342 -7.84 0.13 -17.87
CA ALA A 342 -6.77 -0.61 -17.21
C ALA A 342 -5.55 0.29 -17.00
N VAL A 343 -5.16 0.55 -15.75
CA VAL A 343 -3.97 1.34 -15.39
C VAL A 343 -2.91 0.39 -14.83
N THR A 344 -1.76 0.31 -15.47
CA THR A 344 -0.62 -0.52 -15.06
C THR A 344 0.54 0.36 -14.64
N ILE A 345 1.13 0.08 -13.46
CA ILE A 345 2.34 0.72 -12.97
C ILE A 345 3.45 -0.33 -12.82
N THR A 346 4.66 -0.03 -13.30
CA THR A 346 5.85 -0.88 -13.12
C THR A 346 6.02 -1.29 -11.64
N GLY A 347 6.16 -2.59 -11.37
CA GLY A 347 6.34 -3.13 -10.01
C GLY A 347 5.07 -3.21 -9.16
N VAL A 348 3.96 -2.62 -9.59
CA VAL A 348 2.68 -2.69 -8.87
C VAL A 348 1.81 -3.81 -9.41
N GLY A 349 1.40 -3.71 -10.67
CA GLY A 349 0.34 -4.55 -11.24
C GLY A 349 -0.65 -3.70 -12.02
N THR A 350 -1.85 -4.23 -12.29
CA THR A 350 -2.86 -3.55 -13.10
C THR A 350 -4.18 -3.33 -12.36
N LEU A 351 -4.61 -2.08 -12.26
CA LEU A 351 -5.93 -1.67 -11.80
C LEU A 351 -6.91 -1.68 -12.97
N LYS A 352 -7.93 -2.53 -12.95
CA LYS A 352 -8.92 -2.66 -14.03
C LYS A 352 -10.32 -2.41 -13.53
N ASN A 353 -11.10 -1.65 -14.29
CA ASN A 353 -12.50 -1.41 -13.98
C ASN A 353 -13.32 -1.25 -15.26
N ARG A 354 -14.57 -1.72 -15.23
CA ARG A 354 -15.54 -1.55 -16.32
C ARG A 354 -16.50 -0.41 -16.00
N VAL A 355 -16.79 0.41 -16.99
CA VAL A 355 -17.74 1.52 -16.91
C VAL A 355 -19.16 0.97 -17.05
N VAL A 356 -20.03 1.36 -16.11
CA VAL A 356 -21.47 1.11 -16.14
C VAL A 356 -22.24 2.43 -16.24
N ALA A 357 -23.41 2.39 -16.86
CA ALA A 357 -24.33 3.51 -16.85
C ALA A 357 -24.74 3.85 -15.40
N GLY A 358 -24.70 5.13 -15.06
CA GLY A 358 -25.01 5.65 -13.73
C GLY A 358 -26.48 5.89 -13.46
#